data_AF-A0A1V4WAZ2-F1
#
_entry.id   AF-A0A1V4WAZ2-F1
#
_cell.length_a   1.000
_cell.length_b   1.000
_cell.length_c   1.000
_cell.angle_alpha   90.00
_cell.angle_beta   90.00
_cell.angle_gamma   90.00
#
_symmetry.space_group_name_H-M   'P 1'
#
loop_
_entity.id
_entity.type
_entity.pdbx_description
1 polymer ?
#
loop_
_entity_poly.entity_id
_entity_poly.type
_entity_poly.pdbx_seq_one_letter_code
_entity_poly.pdbx_strand_id
1 'polypeptide(L)'
;MITMGAKGRDVVFWLFVLFITGAALSTSKLLYWAALVCAWGLAAYHWYTLQAIKHSRAMGLRTVVLLPLWPGFAAVYRLMAGRQISGKWRRAYEIHIKGASSKNFLKQLETDLVLINSTMAGLFFWETSAPVPAVIRRLIREKKRQGKAFWVKGAWPAPRAPGTGREIVKKHVRHGAIFLD
;
A
#
# COMPACT_ATOMS: atom_id res chain seq x y z
N MET A 1 1.79 9.00 13.05
CA MET A 1 0.62 8.52 12.27
C MET A 1 1.12 7.74 11.04
N ILE A 2 0.48 6.65 10.59
CA ILE A 2 0.78 6.12 9.23
C ILE A 2 0.17 7.11 8.26
N THR A 3 1.02 7.87 7.60
CA THR A 3 0.63 9.03 6.79
C THR A 3 0.54 8.72 5.30
N MET A 4 0.80 7.48 4.90
CA MET A 4 0.44 7.00 3.56
C MET A 4 -0.84 6.16 3.67
N GLY A 5 -1.88 6.62 2.97
CA GLY A 5 -3.17 5.95 2.93
C GLY A 5 -3.02 4.54 2.41
N ALA A 6 -3.32 3.56 3.25
CA ALA A 6 -3.47 2.19 2.80
C ALA A 6 -4.67 2.15 1.85
N LYS A 7 -4.44 1.88 0.56
CA LYS A 7 -5.54 2.04 -0.42
C LYS A 7 -6.67 1.06 -0.16
N GLY A 8 -6.40 -0.07 0.51
CA GLY A 8 -7.44 -0.96 1.01
C GLY A 8 -8.46 -0.24 1.87
N ARG A 9 -8.02 0.59 2.83
CA ARG A 9 -8.92 1.43 3.63
C ARG A 9 -9.67 2.44 2.77
N ASP A 10 -8.97 3.09 1.84
CA ASP A 10 -9.56 4.13 1.00
C ASP A 10 -10.68 3.54 0.12
N VAL A 11 -10.49 2.35 -0.45
CA VAL A 11 -11.53 1.62 -1.19
C VAL A 11 -12.72 1.29 -0.30
N VAL A 12 -12.49 0.75 0.90
CA VAL A 12 -13.58 0.44 1.86
C VAL A 12 -14.34 1.71 2.26
N PHE A 13 -13.64 2.83 2.41
CA PHE A 13 -14.25 4.12 2.72
C PHE A 13 -15.17 4.60 1.59
N TRP A 14 -14.72 4.53 0.33
CA TRP A 14 -15.57 4.95 -0.80
C TRP A 14 -16.77 4.03 -1.01
N LEU A 15 -16.61 2.72 -0.75
CA LEU A 15 -17.74 1.79 -0.73
C LEU A 15 -18.74 2.14 0.37
N PHE A 16 -18.25 2.48 1.58
CA PHE A 16 -19.11 2.97 2.66
C PHE A 16 -19.91 4.20 2.23
N VAL A 17 -19.26 5.22 1.66
CA VAL A 17 -19.90 6.45 1.19
C VAL A 17 -20.96 6.15 0.11
N LEU A 18 -20.64 5.27 -0.84
CA LEU A 18 -21.57 4.88 -1.90
C LEU A 18 -22.80 4.17 -1.34
N PHE A 19 -22.61 3.20 -0.43
CA PHE A 19 -23.71 2.44 0.15
C PHE A 19 -24.58 3.29 1.08
N ILE A 20 -24.00 4.15 1.92
CA ILE A 20 -24.81 5.00 2.82
C ILE A 20 -25.60 6.05 2.04
N THR A 21 -25.01 6.64 1.00
CA THR A 21 -25.71 7.61 0.13
C THR A 21 -26.83 6.91 -0.64
N GLY A 22 -26.55 5.73 -1.21
CA GLY A 22 -27.57 4.95 -1.89
C GLY A 22 -28.70 4.49 -0.96
N ALA A 23 -28.37 4.11 0.28
CA ALA A 23 -29.35 3.74 1.30
C ALA A 23 -30.25 4.92 1.70
N ALA A 24 -29.67 6.12 1.83
CA ALA A 24 -30.42 7.34 2.14
C ALA A 24 -31.38 7.73 1.00
N LEU A 25 -30.96 7.60 -0.26
CA LEU A 25 -31.79 7.95 -1.42
C LEU A 25 -32.88 6.93 -1.75
N SER A 26 -32.59 5.64 -1.58
CA SER A 26 -33.51 4.55 -1.97
C SER A 26 -34.27 3.93 -0.81
N THR A 27 -33.94 4.28 0.44
CA THR A 27 -34.44 3.63 1.67
C THR A 27 -34.20 2.12 1.74
N SER A 28 -33.28 1.59 0.94
CA SER A 28 -32.99 0.15 0.87
C SER A 28 -32.27 -0.36 2.12
N LYS A 29 -32.89 -1.32 2.81
CA LYS A 29 -32.30 -2.01 3.98
C LYS A 29 -31.02 -2.77 3.63
N LEU A 30 -30.92 -3.32 2.41
CA LEU A 30 -29.73 -4.04 1.95
C LEU A 30 -28.51 -3.11 1.88
N LEU A 31 -28.70 -1.89 1.37
CA LEU A 31 -27.62 -0.90 1.29
C LEU A 31 -27.20 -0.40 2.68
N TYR A 32 -28.13 -0.30 3.63
CA TYR A 32 -27.79 -0.02 5.03
C TYR A 32 -26.90 -1.10 5.65
N TRP A 33 -27.24 -2.38 5.46
CA TRP A 33 -26.40 -3.48 5.94
C TRP A 33 -25.03 -3.50 5.26
N ALA A 34 -24.96 -3.25 3.96
CA ALA A 34 -23.69 -3.12 3.25
C ALA A 34 -22.83 -1.97 3.80
N ALA A 35 -23.45 -0.81 4.07
CA ALA A 35 -22.76 0.32 4.70
C ALA A 35 -22.25 -0.03 6.10
N LEU A 36 -23.04 -0.72 6.92
CA LEU A 36 -22.62 -1.16 8.27
C LEU A 36 -21.41 -2.11 8.21
N VAL A 37 -21.41 -3.06 7.27
CA VAL A 37 -20.27 -3.96 7.04
C VAL A 37 -19.02 -3.17 6.66
N CYS A 38 -19.14 -2.18 5.77
CA CYS A 38 -18.00 -1.31 5.44
C CYS A 38 -17.52 -0.49 6.64
N ALA A 39 -18.42 0.00 7.50
CA ALA A 39 -18.07 0.75 8.71
C ALA A 39 -17.27 -0.13 9.69
N TRP A 40 -17.72 -1.37 9.93
CA TRP A 40 -16.95 -2.35 10.72
C TRP A 40 -15.62 -2.69 10.06
N GLY A 41 -15.58 -2.82 8.73
CA GLY A 41 -14.35 -2.99 7.97
C GLY A 41 -13.34 -1.86 8.20
N LEU A 42 -13.78 -0.60 8.24
CA LEU A 42 -12.93 0.55 8.54
C LEU A 42 -12.38 0.51 9.97
N ALA A 43 -13.22 0.15 10.95
CA ALA A 43 -12.80 0.00 12.34
C ALA A 43 -11.77 -1.13 12.50
N ALA A 44 -12.03 -2.30 11.90
CA ALA A 44 -11.10 -3.43 11.88
C ALA A 44 -9.76 -3.07 11.21
N TYR A 45 -9.81 -2.21 10.18
CA TYR A 45 -8.60 -1.72 9.50
C TYR A 45 -7.66 -0.95 10.44
N HIS A 46 -8.20 -0.24 11.43
CA HIS A 46 -7.39 0.47 12.42
C HIS A 46 -6.57 -0.52 13.26
N TRP A 47 -7.22 -1.55 13.80
CA TRP A 47 -6.55 -2.60 14.56
C TRP A 47 -5.51 -3.34 13.72
N TYR A 48 -5.89 -3.70 12.49
CA TYR A 48 -5.01 -4.34 11.52
C TYR A 48 -3.73 -3.54 11.25
N THR A 49 -3.88 -2.22 11.09
CA THR A 49 -2.78 -1.30 10.86
C THR A 49 -1.83 -1.20 12.06
N LEU A 50 -2.37 -1.21 13.29
CA LEU A 50 -1.55 -1.23 14.51
C LEU A 50 -0.74 -2.53 14.63
N GLN A 51 -1.34 -3.67 14.32
CA GLN A 51 -0.64 -4.96 14.31
C GLN A 51 0.48 -4.99 13.26
N ALA A 52 0.22 -4.47 12.05
CA ALA A 52 1.23 -4.36 11.00
C ALA A 52 2.42 -3.47 11.41
N ILE A 53 2.18 -2.37 12.14
CA ILE A 53 3.25 -1.56 12.72
C ILE A 53 4.07 -2.39 13.71
N LYS A 54 3.42 -3.05 14.67
CA LYS A 54 4.11 -3.85 15.70
C LYS A 54 4.97 -4.93 15.05
N HIS A 55 4.42 -5.66 14.08
CA HIS A 55 5.13 -6.70 13.36
C HIS A 55 6.32 -6.14 12.56
N SER A 56 6.13 -5.03 11.85
CA SER A 56 7.22 -4.36 11.12
C SER A 56 8.37 -3.94 12.04
N ARG A 57 8.05 -3.44 13.23
CA ARG A 57 9.06 -3.06 14.24
C ARG A 57 9.76 -4.26 14.84
N ALA A 58 9.04 -5.37 15.07
CA ALA A 58 9.64 -6.63 15.51
C ALA A 58 10.61 -7.23 14.48
N MET A 59 10.38 -6.98 13.18
CA MET A 59 11.32 -7.33 12.10
C MET A 59 12.54 -6.39 12.00
N GLY A 60 12.66 -5.40 12.89
CA GLY A 60 13.78 -4.45 12.89
C GLY A 60 13.64 -3.27 11.91
N LEU A 61 12.52 -3.17 11.18
CA LEU A 61 12.27 -2.05 10.27
C LEU A 61 12.04 -0.78 11.08
N ARG A 62 12.68 0.33 10.70
CA ARG A 62 12.59 1.60 11.44
C ARG A 62 11.71 2.64 10.76
N THR A 63 11.86 2.75 9.45
CA THR A 63 11.23 3.74 8.58
C THR A 63 10.10 3.12 7.77
N VAL A 64 10.29 1.89 7.31
CA VAL A 64 9.27 1.13 6.57
C VAL A 64 8.29 0.48 7.54
N VAL A 65 7.02 0.46 7.14
CA VAL A 65 5.98 -0.40 7.70
C VAL A 65 5.42 -1.22 6.55
N LEU A 66 5.46 -2.54 6.72
CA LEU A 66 4.84 -3.48 5.81
C LEU A 66 3.42 -3.76 6.27
N LEU A 67 2.46 -3.36 5.45
CA LEU A 67 1.06 -3.70 5.66
C LEU A 67 0.75 -4.93 4.82
N PRO A 68 0.43 -6.10 5.39
CA PRO A 68 0.04 -7.23 4.58
C PRO A 68 -1.22 -6.88 3.78
N LEU A 69 -1.34 -7.44 2.59
CA LEU A 69 -2.51 -7.25 1.73
C LEU A 69 -3.28 -8.56 1.67
N TRP A 70 -4.59 -8.44 1.87
CA TRP A 70 -5.50 -9.56 1.59
C TRP A 70 -5.42 -9.91 0.09
N PRO A 71 -5.48 -11.20 -0.29
CA PRO A 71 -5.31 -11.61 -1.69
C PRO A 71 -6.24 -10.90 -2.68
N GLY A 72 -7.48 -10.62 -2.28
CA GLY A 72 -8.42 -9.84 -3.11
C GLY A 72 -7.92 -8.42 -3.39
N PHE A 73 -7.35 -7.73 -2.40
CA PHE A 73 -6.77 -6.40 -2.63
C PHE A 73 -5.51 -6.46 -3.51
N ALA A 74 -4.67 -7.48 -3.35
CA ALA A 74 -3.52 -7.66 -4.23
C ALA A 74 -3.95 -7.88 -5.70
N ALA A 75 -5.04 -8.62 -5.92
CA ALA A 75 -5.64 -8.76 -7.24
C ALA A 75 -6.18 -7.43 -7.79
N VAL A 76 -6.88 -6.64 -6.97
CA VAL A 76 -7.37 -5.31 -7.34
C VAL A 76 -6.22 -4.38 -7.71
N TYR A 77 -5.13 -4.34 -6.93
CA TYR A 77 -3.95 -3.53 -7.27
C TYR A 77 -3.31 -3.97 -8.59
N ARG A 78 -3.23 -5.28 -8.84
CA ARG A 78 -2.73 -5.80 -10.12
C ARG A 78 -3.60 -5.38 -11.30
N LEU A 79 -4.93 -5.44 -11.13
CA LEU A 79 -5.88 -4.98 -12.14
C LEU A 79 -5.75 -3.47 -12.39
N MET A 80 -5.73 -2.66 -11.33
CA MET A 80 -5.57 -1.20 -11.42
C MET A 80 -4.24 -0.78 -12.04
N ALA A 81 -3.18 -1.57 -11.86
CA ALA A 81 -1.89 -1.29 -12.47
C ALA A 81 -1.92 -1.42 -14.00
N GLY A 82 -2.82 -2.24 -14.55
CA GLY A 82 -2.81 -2.64 -15.97
C GLY A 82 -1.52 -3.33 -16.39
N ARG A 83 -0.77 -3.93 -15.43
CA ARG A 83 0.55 -4.53 -15.64
C ARG A 83 0.56 -5.92 -15.04
N GLN A 84 1.10 -6.87 -15.79
CA GLN A 84 1.34 -8.22 -15.28
C GLN A 84 2.70 -8.29 -14.59
N ILE A 85 2.73 -8.93 -13.43
CA ILE A 85 3.95 -9.36 -12.74
C ILE A 85 3.99 -10.88 -12.84
N SER A 86 5.08 -11.40 -13.38
CA SER A 86 5.31 -12.85 -13.49
C SER A 86 5.65 -13.45 -12.13
N GLY A 87 5.26 -14.71 -11.93
CA GLY A 87 5.53 -15.47 -10.71
C GLY A 87 4.27 -15.79 -9.89
N LYS A 88 4.45 -16.67 -8.91
CA LYS A 88 3.41 -17.04 -7.94
C LYS A 88 3.84 -16.56 -6.56
N TRP A 89 3.09 -15.65 -5.98
CA TRP A 89 3.32 -15.17 -4.62
C TRP A 89 2.21 -15.67 -3.69
N ARG A 90 2.59 -16.13 -2.50
CA ARG A 90 1.63 -16.50 -1.44
C ARG A 90 1.22 -15.32 -0.58
N ARG A 91 2.10 -14.33 -0.45
CA ARG A 91 1.91 -13.15 0.41
C ARG A 91 2.13 -11.89 -0.41
N ALA A 92 1.37 -10.85 -0.09
CA ALA A 92 1.51 -9.53 -0.66
C ALA A 92 1.53 -8.49 0.45
N TYR A 93 2.25 -7.39 0.22
CA TYR A 93 2.41 -6.31 1.19
C TYR A 93 2.34 -4.96 0.49
N GLU A 94 1.88 -3.95 1.21
CA GLU A 94 2.02 -2.56 0.85
C GLU A 94 3.11 -1.93 1.70
N ILE A 95 4.07 -1.29 1.04
CA ILE A 95 5.18 -0.58 1.68
C ILE A 95 4.69 0.83 2.04
N HIS A 96 4.67 1.10 3.33
CA HIS A 96 4.37 2.42 3.90
C HIS A 96 5.63 3.02 4.50
N ILE A 97 5.82 4.32 4.31
CA ILE A 97 6.97 5.04 4.84
C ILE A 97 6.51 5.97 5.97
N LYS A 98 7.28 5.99 7.07
CA LYS A 98 7.11 6.95 8.17
C LYS A 98 8.38 7.76 8.39
N GLY A 99 8.23 9.02 8.82
CA GLY A 99 9.36 9.81 9.32
C GLY A 99 10.30 10.33 8.24
N ALA A 100 9.75 10.73 7.09
CA ALA A 100 10.50 11.29 5.95
C ALA A 100 11.33 12.55 6.27
N SER A 101 11.16 13.15 7.45
CA SER A 101 11.85 14.38 7.89
C SER A 101 13.20 14.16 8.59
N SER A 102 13.63 12.92 8.83
CA SER A 102 14.91 12.64 9.49
C SER A 102 16.11 12.88 8.57
N LYS A 103 17.19 13.51 9.08
CA LYS A 103 18.46 13.67 8.33
C LYS A 103 19.03 12.33 7.82
N ASN A 104 18.72 11.22 8.50
CA ASN A 104 19.17 9.87 8.15
C ASN A 104 18.11 9.04 7.41
N PHE A 105 17.02 9.66 6.96
CA PHE A 105 15.87 8.98 6.37
C PHE A 105 16.26 8.06 5.21
N LEU A 106 17.04 8.54 4.24
CA LEU A 106 17.38 7.73 3.07
C LEU A 106 18.26 6.53 3.42
N LYS A 107 19.20 6.69 4.34
CA LYS A 107 20.05 5.60 4.82
C LYS A 107 19.22 4.54 5.53
N GLN A 108 18.29 4.96 6.40
CA GLN A 108 17.40 4.04 7.10
C GLN A 108 16.41 3.35 6.18
N LEU A 109 15.85 4.08 5.20
CA LEU A 109 14.99 3.50 4.17
C LEU A 109 15.74 2.46 3.34
N GLU A 110 16.98 2.73 2.96
CA GLU A 110 17.81 1.76 2.25
C GLU A 110 18.06 0.51 3.09
N THR A 111 18.47 0.66 4.35
CA THR A 111 18.67 -0.48 5.27
C THR A 111 17.41 -1.32 5.41
N ASP A 112 16.25 -0.70 5.62
CA ASP A 112 14.98 -1.40 5.76
C ASP A 112 14.60 -2.16 4.47
N LEU A 113 14.73 -1.52 3.30
CA LEU A 113 14.37 -2.15 2.02
C LEU A 113 15.32 -3.28 1.62
N VAL A 114 16.63 -3.15 1.94
CA VAL A 114 17.61 -4.22 1.76
C VAL A 114 17.30 -5.40 2.69
N LEU A 115 16.93 -5.13 3.94
CA LEU A 115 16.53 -6.16 4.89
C LEU A 115 15.29 -6.93 4.41
N ILE A 116 14.27 -6.21 3.91
CA ILE A 116 13.08 -6.85 3.33
C ILE A 116 13.47 -7.76 2.17
N ASN A 117 14.35 -7.28 1.28
CA ASN A 117 14.81 -8.06 0.14
C ASN A 117 15.60 -9.32 0.51
N SER A 118 16.30 -9.33 1.65
CA SER A 118 17.07 -10.50 2.08
C SER A 118 16.29 -11.48 2.96
N THR A 119 15.16 -11.06 3.55
CA THR A 119 14.45 -11.86 4.56
C THR A 119 13.03 -12.25 4.18
N MET A 120 12.44 -11.63 3.15
CA MET A 120 11.03 -11.80 2.83
C MET A 120 10.80 -12.06 1.34
N ALA A 121 10.07 -13.14 1.07
CA ALA A 121 9.48 -13.41 -0.23
C ALA A 121 8.03 -12.89 -0.30
N GLY A 122 7.63 -12.42 -1.47
CA GLY A 122 6.26 -11.96 -1.73
C GLY A 122 6.17 -10.84 -2.76
N LEU A 123 4.94 -10.37 -2.97
CA LEU A 123 4.65 -9.24 -3.83
C LEU A 123 4.53 -7.95 -3.02
N PHE A 124 5.40 -6.98 -3.29
CA PHE A 124 5.44 -5.72 -2.56
C PHE A 124 4.96 -4.59 -3.46
N PHE A 125 3.88 -3.94 -3.06
CA PHE A 125 3.36 -2.73 -3.70
C PHE A 125 3.89 -1.50 -2.97
N TRP A 126 4.24 -0.46 -3.72
CA TRP A 126 4.76 0.76 -3.14
C TRP A 126 4.32 1.98 -3.96
N GLU A 127 3.85 3.00 -3.27
CA GLU A 127 3.59 4.33 -3.82
C GLU A 127 4.37 5.35 -2.98
N THR A 128 5.16 6.19 -3.62
CA THR A 128 5.97 7.18 -2.91
C THR A 128 6.30 8.39 -3.77
N SER A 129 6.44 9.55 -3.13
CA SER A 129 7.14 10.72 -3.69
C SER A 129 8.56 10.87 -3.15
N ALA A 130 8.94 10.06 -2.16
CA ALA A 130 10.29 10.08 -1.58
C ALA A 130 11.31 9.50 -2.57
N PRO A 131 12.56 9.97 -2.56
CA PRO A 131 13.60 9.42 -3.41
C PRO A 131 13.87 7.95 -3.07
N VAL A 132 13.92 7.11 -4.10
CA VAL A 132 14.24 5.68 -3.96
C VAL A 132 15.76 5.52 -3.94
N PRO A 133 16.34 4.81 -2.95
CA PRO A 133 17.78 4.55 -2.86
C PRO A 133 18.35 3.88 -4.12
N ALA A 134 19.62 4.16 -4.44
CA ALA A 134 20.22 3.71 -5.69
C ALA A 134 20.25 2.18 -5.83
N VAL A 135 20.55 1.47 -4.74
CA VAL A 135 20.55 0.00 -4.68
C VAL A 135 19.17 -0.57 -5.02
N ILE A 136 18.12 -0.01 -4.43
CA ILE A 136 16.74 -0.44 -4.69
C ILE A 136 16.30 -0.10 -6.11
N ARG A 137 16.70 1.05 -6.66
CA ARG A 137 16.46 1.35 -8.08
C ARG A 137 17.11 0.34 -9.01
N ARG A 138 18.32 -0.12 -8.69
CA ARG A 138 19.01 -1.18 -9.46
C ARG A 138 18.21 -2.48 -9.41
N LEU A 139 17.80 -2.90 -8.21
CA LEU A 139 16.97 -4.09 -8.00
C LEU A 139 15.65 -4.03 -8.78
N ILE A 140 14.94 -2.90 -8.73
CA ILE A 140 13.69 -2.71 -9.50
C ILE A 140 13.94 -2.86 -11.00
N ARG A 141 15.03 -2.30 -11.54
CA ARG A 141 15.36 -2.42 -12.98
C ARG A 141 15.67 -3.86 -13.36
N GLU A 142 16.39 -4.58 -12.51
CA GLU A 142 16.73 -5.99 -12.71
C GLU A 142 15.47 -6.86 -12.70
N LYS A 143 14.64 -6.77 -11.65
CA LYS A 143 13.37 -7.52 -11.57
C LYS A 143 12.41 -7.11 -12.69
N LYS A 144 12.42 -5.85 -13.14
CA LYS A 144 11.62 -5.40 -14.29
C LYS A 144 12.03 -6.11 -15.59
N ARG A 145 13.33 -6.33 -15.84
CA ARG A 145 13.80 -7.10 -17.01
C ARG A 145 13.32 -8.56 -16.97
N GLN A 146 13.11 -9.10 -15.77
CA GLN A 146 12.56 -10.45 -15.56
C GLN A 146 11.01 -10.49 -15.60
N GLY A 147 10.33 -9.37 -15.85
CA GLY A 147 8.87 -9.27 -15.76
C GLY A 147 8.32 -9.32 -14.32
N LYS A 148 9.18 -9.25 -13.31
CA LYS A 148 8.85 -9.38 -11.88
C LYS A 148 8.63 -8.04 -11.18
N ALA A 149 8.74 -6.91 -11.88
CA ALA A 149 8.51 -5.59 -11.30
C ALA A 149 8.00 -4.58 -12.32
N PHE A 150 7.29 -3.56 -11.84
CA PHE A 150 7.04 -2.33 -12.58
C PHE A 150 7.20 -1.11 -11.67
N TRP A 151 7.55 0.02 -12.29
CA TRP A 151 7.74 1.29 -11.59
C TRP A 151 7.37 2.43 -12.55
N VAL A 152 6.29 3.13 -12.27
CA VAL A 152 5.66 4.09 -13.17
C VAL A 152 5.42 5.43 -12.48
N LYS A 153 5.35 6.50 -13.26
CA LYS A 153 5.04 7.85 -12.76
C LYS A 153 3.54 7.97 -12.53
N GLY A 154 3.16 8.69 -11.47
CA GLY A 154 1.77 8.90 -11.07
C GLY A 154 1.41 8.13 -9.81
N ALA A 155 0.26 8.49 -9.22
CA ALA A 155 -0.35 7.74 -8.13
C ALA A 155 -1.19 6.57 -8.68
N TRP A 156 -1.52 5.62 -7.82
CA TRP A 156 -2.54 4.62 -8.10
C TRP A 156 -3.88 5.29 -8.48
N PRO A 157 -4.64 4.73 -9.43
CA PRO A 157 -5.91 5.28 -9.90
C PRO A 157 -7.08 5.04 -8.92
N ALA A 158 -6.81 5.07 -7.61
CA ALA A 158 -7.79 4.93 -6.55
C ALA A 158 -7.94 6.26 -5.80
N PRO A 159 -9.17 6.81 -5.66
CA PRO A 159 -9.39 8.02 -4.90
C PRO A 159 -9.04 7.77 -3.43
N ARG A 160 -8.32 8.71 -2.82
CA ARG A 160 -7.91 8.58 -1.41
C ARG A 160 -9.04 9.03 -0.50
N ALA A 161 -9.18 8.40 0.66
CA ALA A 161 -10.11 8.90 1.67
C ALA A 161 -9.67 10.29 2.15
N PRO A 162 -10.61 11.17 2.53
CA PRO A 162 -10.29 12.47 3.11
C PRO A 162 -9.33 12.35 4.30
N GLY A 163 -8.36 13.27 4.42
CA GLY A 163 -7.41 13.32 5.54
C GLY A 163 -6.20 12.39 5.47
N THR A 164 -6.05 11.58 4.41
CA THR A 164 -5.01 10.52 4.33
C THR A 164 -3.86 10.83 3.36
N GLY A 165 -3.89 11.99 2.71
CA GLY A 165 -3.03 12.29 1.54
C GLY A 165 -2.05 13.45 1.69
N ARG A 166 -1.81 13.98 2.90
CA ARG A 166 -1.08 15.25 3.09
C ARG A 166 0.41 15.24 2.71
N GLU A 167 1.06 14.07 2.60
CA GLU A 167 2.52 13.99 2.44
C GLU A 167 3.02 13.67 1.01
N ILE A 168 2.13 13.39 0.06
CA ILE A 168 2.54 12.98 -1.28
C ILE A 168 2.60 14.19 -2.23
N VAL A 169 3.82 14.57 -2.63
CA VAL A 169 4.04 15.62 -3.64
C VAL A 169 3.63 15.09 -5.01
N LYS A 170 2.41 15.44 -5.46
CA LYS A 170 1.76 14.92 -6.69
C LYS A 170 2.65 14.93 -7.93
N LYS A 171 3.59 15.88 -8.07
CA LYS A 171 4.49 16.01 -9.23
C LYS A 171 5.55 14.91 -9.35
N HIS A 172 5.94 14.30 -8.22
CA HIS A 172 7.05 13.33 -8.13
C HIS A 172 6.61 11.93 -7.71
N VAL A 173 5.30 11.69 -7.63
CA VAL A 173 4.77 10.39 -7.22
C VAL A 173 5.12 9.33 -8.24
N ARG A 174 5.56 8.20 -7.73
CA ARG A 174 5.67 6.96 -8.47
C ARG A 174 4.95 5.88 -7.70
N HIS A 175 4.42 4.93 -8.44
CA HIS A 175 3.96 3.68 -7.87
C HIS A 175 4.54 2.51 -8.63
N GLY A 176 4.54 1.37 -7.98
CA GLY A 176 5.02 0.15 -8.56
C GLY A 176 4.76 -1.05 -7.70
N ALA A 177 5.17 -2.19 -8.21
CA ALA A 177 5.27 -3.39 -7.42
C ALA A 177 6.48 -4.21 -7.84
N ILE A 178 6.99 -5.00 -6.90
CA ILE A 178 8.15 -5.86 -7.08
C ILE A 178 7.88 -7.22 -6.43
N PHE A 179 8.14 -8.27 -7.17
CA PHE A 179 8.12 -9.64 -6.67
C PHE A 179 9.53 -10.04 -6.23
N LEU A 180 9.63 -10.43 -4.95
CA LEU A 180 10.84 -10.94 -4.31
C LEU A 180 10.63 -12.43 -4.06
N ASP A 181 11.59 -13.22 -4.55
CA ASP A 181 11.57 -14.69 -4.53
C ASP A 181 12.22 -15.22 -3.25
#